data_AF-A0A059LG38-F1
#
_entry.id   AF-A0A059LG38-F1
#
_cell.length_a   1.000
_cell.length_b   1.000
_cell.length_c   1.000
_cell.angle_alpha   90.00
_cell.angle_beta   90.00
_cell.angle_gamma   90.00
#
_symmetry.space_group_name_H-M   'P 1'
#
loop_
_entity.id
_entity.type
_entity.pdbx_description
1 polymer ?
#
loop_
_entity_poly.entity_id
_entity_poly.type
_entity_poly.pdbx_seq_one_letter_code
_entity_poly.pdbx_strand_id
1 'polypeptide(L)'
;MYYSLWIFGALLVYLGSEKTFFHFSRTARRMFWYSLSCAVVLWLVQFVQTLQGVHLAWVGICAILAASFVEDEVQKALGLVLLDAEATRAARASLRTPSALGRAERVSDLVSALSRGRGATAGTKQLLARLRGTTLRLQRALHAALVSAPPEELNYALAAVNAPALLEAVADETMLELVGPRLRDLSTVSRAVLVDALQKLGLRFRPARQSLVQAIVLATRGTDLTLLKAVLDDGGDYHSTYKLVYHDLQAEAQAQVLAHLTREGAAVAAEFRRQSASLAADREADGGKDGASLAPTLSALERER
;
A
#
# COMPACT_ATOMS: atom_id res chain seq x y z
N MET A 1 19.58 38.48 12.99
CA MET A 1 20.29 38.21 11.71
C MET A 1 20.63 36.73 11.50
N TYR A 2 21.00 35.95 12.52
CA TYR A 2 21.38 34.54 12.34
C TYR A 2 20.25 33.61 11.84
N TYR A 3 18.99 33.88 12.21
CA TYR A 3 17.84 33.05 11.81
C TYR A 3 17.46 33.17 10.34
N SER A 4 17.59 34.36 9.77
CA SER A 4 17.38 34.58 8.35
C SER A 4 18.36 33.75 7.52
N LEU A 5 19.60 33.57 8.01
CA LEU A 5 20.62 32.75 7.35
C LEU A 5 20.27 31.25 7.38
N TRP A 6 19.68 30.75 8.48
CA TRP A 6 19.22 29.36 8.59
C TRP A 6 18.00 29.06 7.74
N ILE A 7 17.01 29.98 7.71
CA ILE A 7 15.82 29.84 6.84
C ILE A 7 16.26 29.89 5.38
N PHE A 8 17.16 30.81 5.02
CA PHE A 8 17.70 30.91 3.66
C PHE A 8 18.55 29.68 3.30
N GLY A 9 19.30 29.12 4.25
CA GLY A 9 20.02 27.85 4.07
C GLY A 9 19.07 26.67 3.84
N ALA A 10 17.99 26.55 4.61
CA ALA A 10 16.96 25.52 4.41
C ALA A 10 16.24 25.69 3.07
N LEU A 11 15.96 26.94 2.67
CA LEU A 11 15.36 27.28 1.38
C LEU A 11 16.33 26.95 0.22
N LEU A 12 17.63 27.20 0.37
CA LEU A 12 18.65 26.85 -0.63
C LEU A 12 18.84 25.33 -0.75
N VAL A 13 18.78 24.59 0.36
CA VAL A 13 18.76 23.12 0.35
C VAL A 13 17.51 22.62 -0.36
N TYR A 14 16.36 23.25 -0.13
CA TYR A 14 15.10 22.92 -0.80
C TYR A 14 15.15 23.21 -2.30
N LEU A 15 15.56 24.41 -2.70
CA LEU A 15 15.66 24.82 -4.10
C LEU A 15 16.75 24.05 -4.85
N GLY A 16 17.86 23.71 -4.18
CA GLY A 16 18.88 22.79 -4.71
C GLY A 16 18.34 21.37 -4.89
N SER A 17 17.44 20.92 -4.01
CA SER A 17 16.75 19.63 -4.15
C SER A 17 15.74 19.61 -5.30
N GLU A 18 15.18 20.76 -5.67
CA GLU A 18 14.18 20.88 -6.74
C GLU A 18 14.81 20.93 -8.14
N LYS A 19 15.96 21.60 -8.29
CA LYS A 19 16.64 21.75 -9.60
C LYS A 19 17.54 20.59 -9.98
N THR A 20 17.98 19.78 -9.03
CA THR A 20 18.81 18.60 -9.30
C THR A 20 17.91 17.38 -9.44
N PHE A 21 17.38 17.16 -10.64
CA PHE A 21 16.83 15.87 -11.07
C PHE A 21 17.90 14.78 -10.81
N PHE A 22 17.87 14.10 -9.67
CA PHE A 22 18.42 12.74 -9.45
C PHE A 22 18.38 12.42 -7.94
N HIS A 23 17.45 11.53 -7.55
CA HIS A 23 17.59 10.56 -6.45
C HIS A 23 18.13 10.96 -5.07
N PHE A 24 18.04 12.23 -4.64
CA PHE A 24 18.34 12.56 -3.24
C PHE A 24 17.16 12.27 -2.31
N SER A 25 17.19 11.01 -1.84
CA SER A 25 16.59 10.34 -0.68
C SER A 25 15.37 10.94 0.02
N ARG A 26 14.43 10.05 0.37
CA ARG A 26 13.45 10.24 1.47
C ARG A 26 14.09 10.89 2.71
N THR A 27 15.40 10.71 2.92
CA THR A 27 16.21 11.36 3.95
C THR A 27 16.38 12.87 3.77
N ALA A 28 16.56 13.40 2.56
CA ALA A 28 16.70 14.85 2.31
C ALA A 28 15.39 15.60 2.58
N ARG A 29 14.25 15.04 2.14
CA ARG A 29 12.92 15.59 2.48
C ARG A 29 12.66 15.54 3.99
N ARG A 30 13.06 14.45 4.68
CA ARG A 30 13.02 14.37 6.15
C ARG A 30 13.92 15.43 6.79
N MET A 31 15.18 15.56 6.35
CA MET A 31 16.13 16.56 6.87
C MET A 31 15.63 17.99 6.65
N PHE A 32 14.96 18.27 5.53
CA PHE A 32 14.33 19.55 5.25
C PHE A 32 13.22 19.85 6.28
N TRP A 33 12.24 18.96 6.45
CA TRP A 33 11.15 19.16 7.40
C TRP A 33 11.64 19.23 8.85
N TYR A 34 12.66 18.45 9.22
CA TYR A 34 13.29 18.56 10.54
C TYR A 34 14.01 19.88 10.73
N SER A 35 14.77 20.35 9.73
CA SER A 35 15.47 21.64 9.80
C SER A 35 14.49 22.81 9.85
N LEU A 36 13.39 22.74 9.09
CA LEU A 36 12.32 23.72 9.13
C LEU A 36 11.61 23.71 10.50
N SER A 37 11.30 22.53 11.03
CA SER A 37 10.68 22.39 12.36
C SER A 37 11.59 22.94 13.46
N CYS A 38 12.89 22.62 13.43
CA CYS A 38 13.88 23.19 14.35
C CYS A 38 13.97 24.72 14.20
N ALA A 39 13.97 25.25 12.98
CA ALA A 39 14.01 26.69 12.75
C ALA A 39 12.75 27.39 13.28
N VAL A 40 11.57 26.81 13.06
CA VAL A 40 10.28 27.31 13.57
C VAL A 40 10.23 27.25 15.10
N VAL A 41 10.71 26.17 15.71
CA VAL A 41 10.78 26.01 17.17
C VAL A 41 11.74 27.03 17.77
N LEU A 42 12.94 27.22 17.20
CA LEU A 42 13.90 28.21 17.69
C LEU A 42 13.37 29.63 17.56
N TRP A 43 12.66 29.94 16.46
CA TRP A 43 11.99 31.21 16.27
C TRP A 43 10.87 31.42 17.31
N LEU A 44 10.05 30.39 17.58
CA LEU A 44 9.02 30.41 18.61
C LEU A 44 9.61 30.56 20.01
N VAL A 45 10.69 29.86 20.37
CA VAL A 45 11.37 30.03 21.67
C VAL A 45 11.80 31.48 21.86
N GLN A 46 12.41 32.09 20.84
CA GLN A 46 12.89 33.46 20.93
C GLN A 46 11.73 34.47 21.02
N PHE A 47 10.66 34.26 20.24
CA PHE A 47 9.45 35.07 20.34
C PHE A 47 8.79 34.92 21.72
N VAL A 48 8.72 33.71 22.26
CA VAL A 48 8.14 33.43 23.58
C VAL A 48 9.01 33.98 24.71
N GLN A 49 10.34 34.02 24.57
CA GLN A 49 11.25 34.68 25.52
C GLN A 49 11.02 36.19 25.61
N THR A 50 10.49 36.82 24.56
CA THR A 50 10.08 38.24 24.61
C THR A 50 8.75 38.46 25.35
N LEU A 51 7.96 37.40 25.57
CA LEU A 51 6.74 37.42 26.37
C LEU A 51 7.07 36.96 27.80
N GLN A 52 7.30 37.91 28.70
CA GLN A 52 7.49 37.61 30.12
C GLN A 52 6.30 36.79 30.65
N GLY A 53 6.58 35.58 31.14
CA GLY A 53 5.59 34.73 31.82
C GLY A 53 5.24 33.40 31.16
N VAL A 54 5.79 33.09 29.98
CA VAL A 54 5.54 31.77 29.37
C VAL A 54 6.65 30.78 29.74
N HIS A 55 6.27 29.72 30.44
CA HIS A 55 7.18 28.65 30.84
C HIS A 55 7.76 27.92 29.62
N LEU A 56 9.09 27.82 29.54
CA LEU A 56 9.85 27.08 28.52
C LEU A 56 9.32 25.66 28.25
N ALA A 57 8.67 25.05 29.24
CA ALA A 57 8.01 23.74 29.13
C ALA A 57 6.95 23.69 28.01
N TRP A 58 6.17 24.75 27.80
CA TRP A 58 5.12 24.77 26.77
C TRP A 58 5.69 24.76 25.35
N VAL A 59 6.80 25.46 25.12
CA VAL A 59 7.46 25.47 23.81
C VAL A 59 8.07 24.11 23.49
N GLY A 60 8.63 23.43 24.49
CA GLY A 60 9.11 22.05 24.36
C GLY A 60 8.00 21.07 24.00
N ILE A 61 6.83 21.18 24.66
CA ILE A 61 5.67 20.33 24.36
C ILE A 61 5.16 20.59 22.93
N CYS A 62 5.02 21.85 22.51
CA CYS A 62 4.60 22.17 21.14
C CYS A 62 5.59 21.66 20.08
N ALA A 63 6.90 21.72 20.34
CA ALA A 63 7.93 21.18 19.45
C ALA A 63 7.85 19.66 19.32
N ILE A 64 7.65 18.95 20.45
CA ILE A 64 7.48 17.49 20.47
C ILE A 64 6.20 17.12 19.70
N LEU A 65 5.08 17.80 19.95
CA LEU A 65 3.82 17.56 19.26
C LEU A 65 3.93 17.83 17.75
N ALA A 66 4.61 18.91 17.35
CA ALA A 66 4.85 19.21 15.94
C ALA A 66 5.75 18.16 15.28
N ALA A 67 6.81 17.73 15.95
CA ALA A 67 7.68 16.66 15.45
C ALA A 67 6.94 15.32 15.33
N SER A 68 6.10 14.97 16.31
CA SER A 68 5.25 13.77 16.27
C SER A 68 4.19 13.84 15.17
N PHE A 69 3.56 15.01 14.97
CA PHE A 69 2.62 15.22 13.87
C PHE A 69 3.32 15.12 12.51
N VAL A 70 4.52 15.69 12.37
CA VAL A 70 5.32 15.57 11.14
C VAL A 70 5.77 14.13 10.94
N GLU A 71 6.13 13.38 11.98
CA GLU A 71 6.49 11.96 11.83
C GLU A 71 5.28 11.12 11.42
N ASP A 72 4.11 11.35 12.03
CA ASP A 72 2.85 10.69 11.68
C ASP A 72 2.40 11.05 10.26
N GLU A 73 2.42 12.33 9.89
CA GLU A 73 2.14 12.78 8.53
C GLU A 73 3.20 12.33 7.53
N VAL A 74 4.46 12.17 7.91
CA VAL A 74 5.49 11.56 7.05
C VAL A 74 5.25 10.07 6.92
N GLN A 75 4.82 9.34 7.95
CA GLN A 75 4.48 7.92 7.85
C GLN A 75 3.23 7.70 6.99
N LYS A 76 2.20 8.54 7.16
CA LYS A 76 1.02 8.60 6.30
C LYS A 76 1.40 9.01 4.86
N ALA A 77 2.26 10.02 4.69
CA ALA A 77 2.74 10.48 3.38
C ALA A 77 3.75 9.51 2.73
N LEU A 78 4.37 8.62 3.51
CA LEU A 78 5.16 7.51 2.97
C LEU A 78 4.27 6.40 2.40
N GLY A 79 2.95 6.52 2.55
CA GLY A 79 1.97 5.63 1.94
C GLY A 79 2.08 4.20 2.44
N LEU A 80 2.73 3.94 3.58
CA LEU A 80 2.79 2.60 4.17
C LEU A 80 1.47 2.25 4.89
N VAL A 81 0.36 2.66 4.30
CA VAL A 81 -0.99 2.37 4.79
C VAL A 81 -1.45 1.08 4.12
N LEU A 82 -2.20 0.28 4.89
CA LEU A 82 -2.88 -0.90 4.38
C LEU A 82 -3.74 -0.54 3.16
N LEU A 83 -3.76 -1.39 2.15
CA LEU A 83 -4.68 -1.26 1.02
C LEU A 83 -6.12 -1.40 1.53
N ASP A 84 -6.87 -0.29 1.59
CA ASP A 84 -8.23 -0.25 2.14
C ASP A 84 -9.33 -0.27 1.06
N ALA A 85 -9.17 -1.17 0.09
CA ALA A 85 -10.20 -1.46 -0.90
C ALA A 85 -11.36 -2.27 -0.27
N GLU A 86 -12.57 -2.15 -0.81
CA GLU A 86 -13.72 -2.91 -0.31
C GLU A 86 -13.47 -4.43 -0.34
N ALA A 87 -12.77 -4.91 -1.37
CA ALA A 87 -12.39 -6.31 -1.49
C ALA A 87 -11.47 -6.81 -0.36
N THR A 88 -10.55 -5.97 0.14
CA THR A 88 -9.70 -6.36 1.29
C THR A 88 -10.49 -6.39 2.59
N ARG A 89 -11.48 -5.50 2.75
CA ARG A 89 -12.43 -5.53 3.87
C ARG A 89 -13.31 -6.79 3.82
N ALA A 90 -13.85 -7.13 2.65
CA ALA A 90 -14.64 -8.34 2.45
C ALA A 90 -13.83 -9.61 2.71
N ALA A 91 -12.60 -9.70 2.19
CA ALA A 91 -11.70 -10.83 2.43
C ALA A 91 -11.35 -10.99 3.92
N ARG A 92 -11.15 -9.88 4.64
CA ARG A 92 -10.97 -9.89 6.11
C ARG A 92 -12.23 -10.32 6.83
N ALA A 93 -13.42 -9.99 6.33
CA ALA A 93 -14.67 -10.38 6.97
C ALA A 93 -14.98 -11.87 6.79
N SER A 94 -14.70 -12.44 5.62
CA SER A 94 -15.01 -13.84 5.30
C SER A 94 -14.10 -14.85 6.00
N LEU A 95 -12.86 -14.48 6.32
CA LEU A 95 -11.84 -15.37 6.88
C LEU A 95 -11.56 -15.14 8.38
N ARG A 96 -12.54 -14.62 9.13
CA ARG A 96 -12.41 -14.39 10.59
C ARG A 96 -12.50 -15.68 11.38
N THR A 97 -11.43 -16.47 11.37
CA THR A 97 -11.24 -17.57 12.32
C THR A 97 -10.36 -17.11 13.48
N PRO A 98 -10.54 -17.64 14.71
CA PRO A 98 -9.65 -17.31 15.84
C PRO A 98 -8.18 -17.63 15.55
N SER A 99 -7.90 -18.68 14.77
CA SER A 99 -6.53 -19.04 14.38
C SER A 99 -5.92 -18.04 13.39
N ALA A 100 -6.69 -17.59 12.39
CA ALA A 100 -6.26 -16.57 11.45
C ALA A 100 -5.99 -15.23 12.16
N LEU A 101 -6.85 -14.85 13.10
CA LEU A 101 -6.67 -13.66 13.94
C LEU A 101 -5.40 -13.74 14.78
N GLY A 102 -5.23 -14.81 15.56
CA GLY A 102 -4.04 -14.98 16.40
C GLY A 102 -2.75 -15.01 15.58
N ARG A 103 -2.77 -15.56 14.35
CA ARG A 103 -1.62 -15.52 13.45
C ARG A 103 -1.37 -14.11 12.91
N ALA A 104 -2.40 -13.40 12.47
CA ALA A 104 -2.27 -12.02 11.98
C ALA A 104 -1.74 -11.09 13.07
N GLU A 105 -2.23 -11.21 14.31
CA GLU A 105 -1.73 -10.50 15.47
C GLU A 105 -0.26 -10.81 15.72
N ARG A 106 0.12 -12.09 15.72
CA ARG A 106 1.52 -12.51 15.87
C ARG A 106 2.43 -11.94 14.77
N VAL A 107 1.98 -11.96 13.52
CA VAL A 107 2.73 -11.38 12.39
C VAL A 107 2.86 -9.87 12.58
N SER A 108 1.78 -9.18 12.95
CA SER A 108 1.77 -7.74 13.24
C SER A 108 2.77 -7.40 14.36
N ASP A 109 2.76 -8.13 15.47
CA ASP A 109 3.68 -7.93 16.59
C ASP A 109 5.15 -8.10 16.19
N LEU A 110 5.45 -9.13 15.39
CA LEU A 110 6.78 -9.37 14.85
C LEU A 110 7.23 -8.24 13.92
N VAL A 111 6.33 -7.76 13.05
CA VAL A 111 6.60 -6.62 12.16
C VAL A 111 6.82 -5.34 12.98
N SER A 112 5.98 -5.06 13.97
CA SER A 112 6.13 -3.91 14.85
C SER A 112 7.41 -4.00 15.69
N ALA A 113 7.82 -5.19 16.14
CA ALA A 113 9.10 -5.39 16.82
C ALA A 113 10.30 -5.10 15.91
N LEU A 114 10.24 -5.51 14.64
CA LEU A 114 11.28 -5.23 13.65
C LEU A 114 11.31 -3.75 13.22
N SER A 115 10.14 -3.11 13.10
CA SER A 115 9.99 -1.73 12.64
C SER A 115 10.30 -0.68 13.72
N ARG A 116 10.05 -0.97 15.00
CA ARG A 116 10.37 -0.09 16.15
C ARG A 116 11.85 0.33 16.21
N GLY A 117 12.73 -0.40 15.54
CA GLY A 117 14.14 -0.10 15.44
C GLY A 117 14.55 0.89 14.34
N ARG A 118 13.65 1.62 13.65
CA ARG A 118 14.00 2.45 12.46
C ARG A 118 14.03 3.99 12.64
N GLY A 119 13.82 4.54 13.84
CA GLY A 119 13.89 6.00 14.13
C GLY A 119 15.30 6.59 14.24
N ALA A 120 15.49 7.90 14.47
CA ALA A 120 16.82 8.56 14.45
C ALA A 120 17.85 8.01 15.46
N THR A 121 17.42 7.37 16.55
CA THR A 121 18.30 6.63 17.49
C THR A 121 18.56 5.16 17.07
N ALA A 122 18.15 4.78 15.86
CA ALA A 122 18.17 3.41 15.36
C ALA A 122 19.56 2.88 15.07
N GLY A 123 20.51 3.72 14.63
CA GLY A 123 21.82 3.22 14.19
C GLY A 123 22.51 2.40 15.28
N THR A 124 22.51 2.90 16.52
CA THR A 124 23.09 2.22 17.68
C THR A 124 22.24 1.05 18.17
N LYS A 125 20.91 1.19 18.22
CA LYS A 125 20.00 0.10 18.63
C LYS A 125 19.96 -1.05 17.63
N GLN A 126 19.99 -0.79 16.32
CA GLN A 126 20.05 -1.80 15.27
C GLN A 126 21.40 -2.49 15.25
N LEU A 127 22.50 -1.75 15.41
CA LEU A 127 23.82 -2.35 15.53
C LEU A 127 23.86 -3.30 16.74
N LEU A 128 23.36 -2.86 17.90
CA LEU A 128 23.25 -3.70 19.09
C LEU A 128 22.31 -4.90 18.90
N ALA A 129 21.16 -4.72 18.25
CA ALA A 129 20.22 -5.81 17.96
C ALA A 129 20.81 -6.83 16.97
N ARG A 130 21.57 -6.36 15.96
CA ARG A 130 22.31 -7.23 15.02
C ARG A 130 23.43 -7.98 15.72
N LEU A 131 24.22 -7.28 16.55
CA LEU A 131 25.27 -7.90 17.38
C LEU A 131 24.70 -8.93 18.36
N ARG A 132 23.48 -8.71 18.87
CA ARG A 132 22.76 -9.64 19.75
C ARG A 132 21.97 -10.73 19.00
N GLY A 133 21.95 -10.70 17.67
CA GLY A 133 21.23 -11.66 16.83
C GLY A 133 19.69 -11.63 16.95
N THR A 134 19.11 -10.64 17.62
CA THR A 134 17.66 -10.57 17.88
C THR A 134 16.87 -10.34 16.60
N THR A 135 17.38 -9.51 15.69
CA THR A 135 16.75 -9.24 14.39
C THR A 135 16.62 -10.51 13.54
N LEU A 136 17.67 -11.34 13.48
CA LEU A 136 17.65 -12.60 12.74
C LEU A 136 16.64 -13.59 13.34
N ARG A 137 16.54 -13.66 14.68
CA ARG A 137 15.54 -14.50 15.35
C ARG A 137 14.12 -14.05 15.01
N LEU A 138 13.85 -12.75 15.04
CA LEU A 138 12.55 -12.20 14.68
C LEU A 138 12.20 -12.43 13.20
N GLN A 139 13.16 -12.23 12.29
CA GLN A 139 12.97 -12.51 10.87
C GLN A 139 12.71 -13.99 10.59
N ARG A 140 13.41 -14.90 11.27
CA ARG A 140 13.14 -16.35 11.18
C ARG A 140 11.77 -16.72 11.73
N ALA A 141 11.36 -16.11 12.85
CA ALA A 141 10.03 -16.32 13.41
C ALA A 141 8.93 -15.81 12.47
N LEU A 142 9.16 -14.66 11.84
CA LEU A 142 8.26 -14.08 10.84
C LEU A 142 8.18 -14.95 9.58
N HIS A 143 9.32 -15.40 9.07
CA HIS A 143 9.39 -16.36 7.97
C HIS A 143 8.62 -17.63 8.29
N ALA A 144 8.88 -18.26 9.44
CA ALA A 144 8.17 -19.47 9.86
C ALA A 144 6.66 -19.23 10.00
N ALA A 145 6.23 -18.09 10.54
CA ALA A 145 4.81 -17.77 10.71
C ALA A 145 4.07 -17.66 9.37
N LEU A 146 4.71 -17.10 8.33
CA LEU A 146 4.13 -16.94 7.00
C LEU A 146 4.20 -18.24 6.19
N VAL A 147 5.37 -18.89 6.14
CA VAL A 147 5.60 -20.07 5.29
C VAL A 147 4.87 -21.31 5.81
N SER A 148 4.68 -21.45 7.12
CA SER A 148 3.88 -22.55 7.69
C SER A 148 2.38 -22.28 7.72
N ALA A 149 1.93 -21.09 7.31
CA ALA A 149 0.50 -20.76 7.37
C ALA A 149 -0.29 -21.54 6.33
N PRO A 150 -1.46 -22.09 6.67
CA PRO A 150 -2.39 -22.59 5.66
C PRO A 150 -2.83 -21.43 4.74
N PRO A 151 -3.26 -21.72 3.50
CA PRO A 151 -3.60 -20.69 2.52
C PRO A 151 -4.56 -19.63 3.05
N GLU A 152 -5.64 -20.03 3.72
CA GLU A 152 -6.65 -19.10 4.25
C GLU A 152 -6.08 -18.14 5.31
N GLU A 153 -5.33 -18.66 6.29
CA GLU A 153 -4.70 -17.83 7.33
C GLU A 153 -3.61 -16.92 6.74
N LEU A 154 -2.88 -17.38 5.71
CA LEU A 154 -1.90 -16.55 5.02
C LEU A 154 -2.57 -15.37 4.32
N ASN A 155 -3.64 -15.65 3.57
CA ASN A 155 -4.40 -14.61 2.86
C ASN A 155 -5.01 -13.60 3.84
N TYR A 156 -5.57 -14.08 4.96
CA TYR A 156 -6.08 -13.20 6.00
C TYR A 156 -4.96 -12.34 6.62
N ALA A 157 -3.83 -12.94 6.99
CA ALA A 157 -2.71 -12.21 7.58
C ALA A 157 -2.15 -11.14 6.66
N LEU A 158 -2.01 -11.42 5.35
CA LEU A 158 -1.56 -10.44 4.36
C LEU A 158 -2.55 -9.28 4.20
N ALA A 159 -3.85 -9.57 4.21
CA ALA A 159 -4.89 -8.54 4.09
C ALA A 159 -5.10 -7.73 5.38
N ALA A 160 -4.74 -8.26 6.55
CA ALA A 160 -4.94 -7.62 7.85
C ALA A 160 -3.72 -6.83 8.35
N VAL A 161 -2.52 -7.28 8.02
CA VAL A 161 -1.26 -6.64 8.48
C VAL A 161 -0.84 -5.56 7.50
N ASN A 162 -0.18 -4.51 7.99
CA ASN A 162 0.49 -3.50 7.16
C ASN A 162 1.53 -4.17 6.23
N ALA A 163 1.09 -4.55 5.03
CA ALA A 163 1.91 -5.28 4.06
C ALA A 163 3.19 -4.52 3.66
N PRO A 164 3.16 -3.20 3.40
CA PRO A 164 4.40 -2.45 3.16
C PRO A 164 5.44 -2.60 4.29
N ALA A 165 5.03 -2.46 5.55
CA ALA A 165 5.91 -2.64 6.69
C ALA A 165 6.40 -4.08 6.83
N LEU A 166 5.51 -5.05 6.57
CA LEU A 166 5.84 -6.47 6.53
C LEU A 166 6.92 -6.76 5.50
N LEU A 167 6.73 -6.32 4.25
CA LEU A 167 7.66 -6.57 3.14
C LEU A 167 9.02 -5.89 3.34
N GLU A 168 9.08 -4.82 4.13
CA GLU A 168 10.35 -4.20 4.53
C GLU A 168 11.04 -4.95 5.68
N ALA A 169 10.29 -5.73 6.48
CA ALA A 169 10.79 -6.44 7.66
C ALA A 169 11.26 -7.88 7.36
N VAL A 170 10.59 -8.55 6.41
CA VAL A 170 10.92 -9.91 5.98
C VAL A 170 12.29 -9.97 5.28
N ALA A 171 12.90 -11.15 5.33
CA ALA A 171 14.11 -11.45 4.56
C ALA A 171 13.75 -11.81 3.10
N ASP A 172 14.69 -11.64 2.17
CA ASP A 172 14.47 -11.85 0.73
C ASP A 172 14.01 -13.29 0.43
N GLU A 173 14.48 -14.29 1.19
CA GLU A 173 14.07 -15.69 1.03
C GLU A 173 12.57 -15.86 1.31
N THR A 174 12.01 -15.08 2.23
CA THR A 174 10.57 -15.10 2.53
C THR A 174 9.76 -14.54 1.36
N MET A 175 10.27 -13.48 0.71
CA MET A 175 9.64 -12.91 -0.48
C MET A 175 9.62 -13.89 -1.64
N LEU A 176 10.74 -14.57 -1.87
CA LEU A 176 10.86 -15.60 -2.90
C LEU A 176 9.93 -16.78 -2.62
N GLU A 177 9.76 -17.19 -1.36
CA GLU A 177 8.83 -18.26 -1.01
C GLU A 177 7.36 -17.86 -1.23
N LEU A 178 6.99 -16.62 -0.86
CA LEU A 178 5.63 -16.08 -1.04
C LEU A 178 5.25 -15.94 -2.52
N VAL A 179 6.18 -15.45 -3.35
CA VAL A 179 5.94 -15.15 -4.78
C VAL A 179 6.34 -16.31 -5.70
N GLY A 180 7.01 -17.33 -5.18
CA GLY A 180 7.32 -18.56 -5.90
C GLY A 180 6.34 -19.68 -5.53
N PRO A 181 6.73 -20.66 -4.68
CA PRO A 181 5.90 -21.84 -4.38
C PRO A 181 4.50 -21.51 -3.84
N ARG A 182 4.40 -20.49 -2.98
CA ARG A 182 3.14 -20.13 -2.30
C ARG A 182 2.24 -19.22 -3.14
N LEU A 183 2.68 -18.73 -4.31
CA LEU A 183 1.90 -17.79 -5.12
C LEU A 183 0.53 -18.34 -5.54
N ARG A 184 0.46 -19.66 -5.80
CA ARG A 184 -0.80 -20.36 -6.12
C ARG A 184 -1.78 -20.42 -4.95
N ASP A 185 -1.28 -20.35 -3.71
CA ASP A 185 -2.10 -20.36 -2.50
C ASP A 185 -2.65 -18.97 -2.18
N LEU A 186 -2.12 -17.92 -2.84
CA LEU A 186 -2.57 -16.56 -2.66
C LEU A 186 -3.82 -16.28 -3.50
N SER A 187 -4.86 -15.83 -2.81
CA SER A 187 -6.03 -15.18 -3.39
C SER A 187 -5.63 -13.96 -4.22
N THR A 188 -6.45 -13.65 -5.21
CA THR A 188 -6.30 -12.46 -6.05
C THR A 188 -6.19 -11.17 -5.23
N VAL A 189 -6.93 -11.06 -4.13
CA VAL A 189 -6.87 -9.91 -3.21
C VAL A 189 -5.51 -9.84 -2.52
N SER A 190 -4.98 -10.95 -2.01
CA SER A 190 -3.66 -10.96 -1.35
C SER A 190 -2.53 -10.70 -2.34
N ARG A 191 -2.66 -11.15 -3.58
CA ARG A 191 -1.74 -10.78 -4.67
C ARG A 191 -1.75 -9.27 -4.92
N ALA A 192 -2.93 -8.64 -4.98
CA ALA A 192 -3.06 -7.20 -5.12
C ALA A 192 -2.41 -6.44 -3.93
N VAL A 193 -2.63 -6.91 -2.69
CA VAL A 193 -1.99 -6.34 -1.49
C VAL A 193 -0.46 -6.40 -1.57
N LEU A 194 0.11 -7.51 -2.06
CA LEU A 194 1.57 -7.62 -2.25
C LEU A 194 2.08 -6.67 -3.33
N VAL A 195 1.36 -6.53 -4.45
CA VAL A 195 1.73 -5.60 -5.53
C VAL A 195 1.71 -4.15 -5.04
N ASP A 196 0.62 -3.74 -4.39
CA ASP A 196 0.49 -2.41 -3.77
C ASP A 196 1.64 -2.13 -2.77
N ALA A 197 1.90 -3.09 -1.87
CA ALA A 197 2.99 -2.97 -0.91
C ALA A 197 4.36 -2.80 -1.58
N LEU A 198 4.63 -3.53 -2.66
CA LEU A 198 5.86 -3.40 -3.42
C LEU A 198 5.95 -2.04 -4.16
N GLN A 199 4.83 -1.51 -4.67
CA GLN A 199 4.78 -0.16 -5.26
C GLN A 199 5.08 0.93 -4.22
N LYS A 200 4.53 0.82 -3.01
CA LYS A 200 4.78 1.74 -1.87
C LYS A 200 6.24 1.73 -1.42
N LEU A 201 6.87 0.55 -1.44
CA LEU A 201 8.29 0.42 -1.15
C LEU A 201 9.20 0.87 -2.31
N GLY A 202 8.65 1.07 -3.51
CA GLY A 202 9.33 1.56 -4.70
C GLY A 202 9.91 0.46 -5.59
N LEU A 203 9.64 0.56 -6.89
CA LEU A 203 9.94 -0.45 -7.92
C LEU A 203 10.95 0.01 -8.99
N ARG A 204 10.83 1.24 -9.50
CA ARG A 204 11.50 1.72 -10.72
C ARG A 204 13.00 1.43 -10.83
N PHE A 205 13.72 1.44 -9.72
CA PHE A 205 15.17 1.23 -9.66
C PHE A 205 15.57 -0.02 -8.86
N ARG A 206 14.63 -0.95 -8.66
CA ARG A 206 14.84 -2.19 -7.91
C ARG A 206 14.41 -3.39 -8.75
N PRO A 207 15.29 -3.90 -9.64
CA PRO A 207 14.97 -5.00 -10.55
C PRO A 207 14.41 -6.23 -9.84
N ALA A 208 14.98 -6.59 -8.68
CA ALA A 208 14.52 -7.73 -7.88
C ALA A 208 13.07 -7.58 -7.40
N ARG A 209 12.56 -6.36 -7.19
CA ARG A 209 11.15 -6.16 -6.84
C ARG A 209 10.25 -6.11 -8.07
N GLN A 210 10.75 -5.59 -9.18
CA GLN A 210 10.03 -5.63 -10.45
C GLN A 210 9.79 -7.07 -10.89
N SER A 211 10.77 -7.96 -10.74
CA SER A 211 10.62 -9.38 -11.07
C SER A 211 9.57 -10.07 -10.17
N LEU A 212 9.50 -9.73 -8.88
CA LEU A 212 8.44 -10.24 -7.99
C LEU A 212 7.06 -9.78 -8.44
N VAL A 213 6.87 -8.49 -8.72
CA VAL A 213 5.58 -7.97 -9.20
C VAL A 213 5.20 -8.57 -10.55
N GLN A 214 6.17 -8.67 -11.47
CA GLN A 214 6.00 -9.33 -12.75
C GLN A 214 5.53 -10.77 -12.58
N ALA A 215 6.15 -11.55 -11.69
CA ALA A 215 5.74 -12.93 -11.41
C ALA A 215 4.29 -13.00 -10.89
N ILE A 216 3.90 -12.12 -9.96
CA ILE A 216 2.53 -12.07 -9.43
C ILE A 216 1.52 -11.76 -10.55
N VAL A 217 1.81 -10.74 -11.37
CA VAL A 217 0.90 -10.30 -12.44
C VAL A 217 0.79 -11.37 -13.53
N LEU A 218 1.90 -11.94 -14.00
CA LEU A 218 1.90 -12.97 -15.05
C LEU A 218 1.25 -14.30 -14.61
N ALA A 219 1.19 -14.56 -13.31
CA ALA A 219 0.52 -15.73 -12.74
C ALA A 219 -1.00 -15.54 -12.54
N THR A 220 -1.53 -14.33 -12.76
CA THR A 220 -2.94 -13.99 -12.53
C THR A 220 -3.63 -13.82 -13.88
N ARG A 221 -4.73 -14.54 -14.13
CA ARG A 221 -5.32 -14.67 -15.49
C ARG A 221 -6.82 -14.38 -15.50
N GLY A 222 -7.37 -14.12 -16.68
CA GLY A 222 -8.81 -13.96 -16.86
C GLY A 222 -9.44 -12.94 -15.92
N THR A 223 -10.57 -13.32 -15.31
CA THR A 223 -11.34 -12.47 -14.37
C THR A 223 -10.57 -12.15 -13.10
N ASP A 224 -9.66 -13.02 -12.65
CA ASP A 224 -8.79 -12.72 -11.51
C ASP A 224 -7.86 -11.55 -11.83
N LEU A 225 -7.36 -11.42 -13.06
CA LEU A 225 -6.53 -10.28 -13.43
C LEU A 225 -7.34 -8.98 -13.47
N THR A 226 -8.59 -9.06 -13.92
CA THR A 226 -9.53 -7.94 -13.85
C THR A 226 -9.81 -7.53 -12.41
N LEU A 227 -10.01 -8.50 -11.51
CA LEU A 227 -10.21 -8.25 -10.08
C LEU A 227 -8.95 -7.66 -9.44
N LEU A 228 -7.76 -8.19 -9.73
CA LEU A 228 -6.49 -7.63 -9.24
C LEU A 228 -6.35 -6.16 -9.64
N LYS A 229 -6.63 -5.84 -10.91
CA LYS A 229 -6.64 -4.46 -11.40
C LYS A 229 -7.65 -3.59 -10.65
N ALA A 230 -8.89 -4.07 -10.49
CA ALA A 230 -9.92 -3.34 -9.78
C ALA A 230 -9.52 -3.03 -8.33
N VAL A 231 -8.94 -4.01 -7.63
CA VAL A 231 -8.49 -3.83 -6.23
C VAL A 231 -7.35 -2.83 -6.11
N LEU A 232 -6.40 -2.81 -7.05
CA LEU A 232 -5.33 -1.82 -7.07
C LEU A 232 -5.84 -0.41 -7.39
N ASP A 233 -6.80 -0.31 -8.32
CA ASP A 233 -7.32 0.99 -8.75
C ASP A 233 -8.34 1.58 -7.73
N ASP A 234 -9.01 0.75 -6.93
CA ASP A 234 -9.99 1.14 -5.89
C ASP A 234 -9.32 1.57 -4.56
N GLY A 235 -8.00 1.37 -4.41
CA GLY A 235 -7.27 1.68 -3.17
C GLY A 235 -7.30 3.15 -2.73
N GLY A 236 -7.76 4.07 -3.60
CA GLY A 236 -7.88 5.49 -3.29
C GLY A 236 -6.55 6.23 -3.15
N ASP A 237 -5.43 5.60 -3.50
CA ASP A 237 -4.09 6.18 -3.45
C ASP A 237 -3.46 6.29 -4.85
N TYR A 238 -2.23 6.80 -4.93
CA TYR A 238 -1.52 6.96 -6.19
C TYR A 238 -1.02 5.61 -6.79
N HIS A 239 -1.09 4.49 -6.05
CA HIS A 239 -0.53 3.18 -6.40
C HIS A 239 -1.45 2.35 -7.31
N SER A 240 -1.99 2.99 -8.35
CA SER A 240 -2.83 2.36 -9.37
C SER A 240 -2.07 1.41 -10.31
N THR A 241 -2.85 0.61 -11.06
CA THR A 241 -2.35 -0.23 -12.16
C THR A 241 -1.69 0.61 -13.26
N TYR A 242 -2.21 1.82 -13.53
CA TYR A 242 -1.59 2.74 -14.49
C TYR A 242 -0.17 3.12 -14.05
N LYS A 243 -0.01 3.53 -12.79
CA LYS A 243 1.31 3.83 -12.22
C LYS A 243 2.22 2.61 -12.28
N LEU A 244 1.70 1.43 -11.93
CA LEU A 244 2.47 0.19 -11.96
C LEU A 244 3.12 -0.03 -13.34
N VAL A 245 2.29 0.00 -14.38
CA VAL A 245 2.72 -0.34 -15.73
C VAL A 245 3.59 0.75 -16.34
N TYR A 246 3.20 2.03 -16.23
CA TYR A 246 3.83 3.10 -16.99
C TYR A 246 4.95 3.83 -16.25
N HIS A 247 4.97 3.78 -14.91
CA HIS A 247 5.97 4.49 -14.11
C HIS A 247 6.88 3.57 -13.29
N ASP A 248 6.36 2.47 -12.76
CA ASP A 248 7.09 1.62 -11.82
C ASP A 248 7.87 0.49 -12.51
N LEU A 249 7.26 -0.22 -13.47
CA LEU A 249 7.94 -1.25 -14.25
C LEU A 249 8.77 -0.62 -15.37
N GLN A 250 9.93 -1.20 -15.67
CA GLN A 250 10.83 -0.70 -16.70
C GLN A 250 11.17 -1.79 -17.72
N ALA A 251 11.49 -1.36 -18.94
CA ALA A 251 12.04 -2.18 -20.02
C ALA A 251 11.25 -3.49 -20.23
N GLU A 252 11.92 -4.63 -20.12
CA GLU A 252 11.34 -5.94 -20.41
C GLU A 252 10.18 -6.30 -19.47
N ALA A 253 10.29 -5.98 -18.17
CA ALA A 253 9.21 -6.27 -17.22
C ALA A 253 7.93 -5.52 -17.58
N GLN A 254 8.06 -4.25 -18.00
CA GLN A 254 6.93 -3.46 -18.50
C GLN A 254 6.32 -4.08 -19.76
N ALA A 255 7.15 -4.42 -20.75
CA ALA A 255 6.69 -4.98 -22.02
C ALA A 255 5.94 -6.32 -21.83
N GLN A 256 6.48 -7.22 -21.00
CA GLN A 256 5.86 -8.52 -20.72
C GLN A 256 4.52 -8.37 -19.97
N VAL A 257 4.48 -7.50 -18.95
CA VAL A 257 3.24 -7.25 -18.19
C VAL A 257 2.18 -6.59 -19.08
N LEU A 258 2.55 -5.62 -19.92
CA LEU A 258 1.61 -4.98 -20.84
C LEU A 258 1.04 -5.96 -21.86
N ALA A 259 1.91 -6.80 -22.45
CA ALA A 259 1.48 -7.84 -23.40
C ALA A 259 0.52 -8.84 -22.73
N HIS A 260 0.80 -9.22 -21.47
CA HIS A 260 -0.07 -10.10 -20.71
C HIS A 260 -1.44 -9.46 -20.42
N LEU A 261 -1.47 -8.23 -19.88
CA LEU A 261 -2.71 -7.49 -19.60
C LEU A 261 -3.57 -7.33 -20.86
N THR A 262 -2.94 -7.02 -21.99
CA THR A 262 -3.63 -6.87 -23.28
C THR A 262 -4.28 -8.17 -23.72
N ARG A 263 -3.54 -9.29 -23.64
CA ARG A 263 -4.03 -10.61 -24.03
C ARG A 263 -5.19 -11.08 -23.16
N GLU A 264 -5.04 -11.03 -21.85
CA GLU A 264 -6.08 -11.47 -20.91
C GLU A 264 -7.31 -10.56 -20.97
N GLY A 265 -7.11 -9.24 -21.08
CA GLY A 265 -8.19 -8.27 -21.22
C GLY A 265 -9.03 -8.50 -22.49
N ALA A 266 -8.38 -8.80 -23.62
CA ALA A 266 -9.08 -9.14 -24.86
C ALA A 266 -9.91 -10.44 -24.72
N ALA A 267 -9.38 -11.44 -24.02
CA ALA A 267 -10.08 -12.70 -23.77
C ALA A 267 -11.33 -12.50 -22.90
N VAL A 268 -11.20 -11.78 -21.79
CA VAL A 268 -12.34 -11.46 -20.89
C VAL A 268 -13.39 -10.62 -21.61
N ALA A 269 -12.98 -9.62 -22.40
CA ALA A 269 -13.92 -8.80 -23.18
C ALA A 269 -14.67 -9.60 -24.25
N ALA A 270 -14.03 -10.59 -24.86
CA ALA A 270 -14.69 -11.49 -25.81
C ALA A 270 -15.70 -12.41 -25.09
N GLU A 271 -15.36 -12.92 -23.91
CA GLU A 271 -16.25 -13.75 -23.10
C GLU A 271 -17.48 -12.98 -22.63
N PHE A 272 -17.29 -11.77 -22.09
CA PHE A 272 -18.39 -10.93 -21.62
C PHE A 272 -19.37 -10.60 -22.75
N ARG A 273 -18.87 -10.33 -23.97
CA ARG A 273 -19.72 -10.12 -25.16
C ARG A 273 -20.55 -11.36 -25.51
N ARG A 274 -19.97 -12.57 -25.42
CA ARG A 274 -20.71 -13.82 -25.67
C ARG A 274 -21.83 -14.03 -24.65
N GLN A 275 -21.54 -13.83 -23.36
CA GLN A 275 -22.53 -13.94 -22.29
C GLN A 275 -23.65 -12.91 -22.42
N SER A 276 -23.31 -11.67 -22.80
CA SER A 276 -24.30 -10.62 -23.01
C SER A 276 -25.23 -10.92 -24.19
N ALA A 277 -24.69 -11.50 -25.27
CA ALA A 277 -25.47 -11.92 -26.43
C ALA A 277 -26.40 -13.10 -26.12
N SER A 278 -25.94 -14.09 -25.33
CA SER A 278 -26.80 -15.22 -24.94
C SER A 278 -27.96 -14.75 -24.04
N LEU A 279 -27.69 -13.87 -23.08
CA LEU A 279 -28.74 -13.29 -22.22
C LEU A 279 -29.77 -12.47 -23.01
N ALA A 280 -29.33 -11.78 -24.06
CA ALA A 280 -30.25 -11.06 -24.95
C ALA A 280 -31.14 -12.04 -25.75
N ALA A 281 -30.54 -13.10 -26.30
CA ALA A 281 -31.29 -14.14 -27.02
C ALA A 281 -32.28 -14.89 -26.13
N ASP A 282 -31.92 -15.20 -24.88
CA ASP A 282 -32.81 -15.84 -23.91
C ASP A 282 -34.01 -14.94 -23.57
N ARG A 283 -33.78 -13.62 -23.42
CA ARG A 283 -34.86 -12.65 -23.19
C ARG A 283 -35.79 -12.51 -24.40
N GLU A 284 -35.28 -12.58 -25.62
CA GLU A 284 -36.10 -12.59 -26.83
C GLU A 284 -36.93 -13.88 -26.94
N ALA A 285 -36.36 -15.02 -26.54
CA ALA A 285 -37.07 -16.30 -26.52
C ALA A 285 -38.18 -16.35 -25.45
N ASP A 286 -37.96 -15.74 -24.29
CA ASP A 286 -38.93 -15.70 -23.18
C ASP A 286 -40.01 -14.61 -23.37
N GLY A 287 -39.63 -13.47 -23.98
CA GLY A 287 -40.51 -12.35 -24.31
C GLY A 287 -41.58 -12.65 -25.37
N GLY A 288 -41.56 -13.83 -25.99
CA GLY A 288 -42.60 -14.31 -26.90
C GLY A 288 -43.84 -14.91 -26.21
N LYS A 289 -43.83 -15.12 -24.89
CA LYS A 289 -44.97 -15.73 -24.17
C LYS A 289 -45.74 -14.80 -23.23
N ASP A 290 -45.13 -13.71 -22.76
CA ASP A 290 -45.78 -12.81 -21.79
C ASP A 290 -46.27 -11.47 -22.39
N GLY A 291 -46.02 -11.24 -23.68
CA GLY A 291 -46.42 -10.02 -24.41
C GLY A 291 -47.92 -9.89 -24.72
N ALA A 292 -48.78 -10.83 -24.29
CA ALA A 292 -50.22 -10.80 -24.58
C ALA A 292 -51.12 -10.45 -23.37
N SER A 293 -50.59 -10.20 -22.16
CA SER A 293 -51.45 -10.07 -20.96
C SER A 293 -51.14 -8.91 -20.00
N LEU A 294 -50.38 -7.88 -20.38
CA LEU A 294 -50.09 -6.74 -19.49
C LEU A 294 -50.22 -5.35 -20.15
N ALA A 295 -51.30 -5.12 -20.90
CA ALA A 295 -51.92 -3.81 -21.04
C ALA A 295 -53.44 -4.01 -21.18
N PRO A 296 -54.29 -3.52 -20.24
CA PRO A 296 -54.24 -2.15 -19.74
C PRO A 296 -54.46 -2.03 -18.21
N THR A 297 -53.45 -1.56 -17.47
CA THR A 297 -53.64 -1.04 -16.09
C THR A 297 -52.97 0.31 -15.86
N LEU A 298 -52.53 0.98 -16.94
CA LEU A 298 -52.06 2.37 -16.89
C LEU A 298 -53.21 3.39 -16.98
N SER A 299 -54.41 2.98 -17.43
CA SER A 299 -55.60 3.84 -17.47
C SER A 299 -56.33 3.99 -16.11
N ALA A 300 -55.91 3.25 -15.08
CA ALA A 300 -56.49 3.32 -13.74
C ALA A 300 -55.76 4.31 -12.81
N LEU A 301 -54.49 4.63 -13.07
CA LEU A 301 -53.70 5.55 -12.23
C LEU A 301 -53.71 7.01 -12.70
N GLU A 302 -54.20 7.30 -13.91
CA GLU A 302 -54.36 8.67 -14.42
C GLU A 302 -55.74 9.30 -14.12
N ARG A 303 -56.62 8.61 -13.37
CA ARG A 303 -57.90 9.18 -12.91
C ARG A 303 -57.89 9.67 -11.45
N GLU A 304 -56.75 9.59 -10.76
CA GLU A 304 -56.59 10.07 -9.37
C GLU A 304 -55.52 11.18 -9.22
N ARG A 305 -55.23 11.92 -10.29
CA ARG A 305 -54.52 13.21 -10.23
C ARG A 305 -55.32 14.28 -10.94
#